data_AF-A0AAE0F6X2-F1
#
_entry.id   AF-A0AAE0F6X2-F1
#
_cell.length_a   1.000
_cell.length_b   1.000
_cell.length_c   1.000
_cell.angle_alpha   90.00
_cell.angle_beta   90.00
_cell.angle_gamma   90.00
#
_symmetry.space_group_name_H-M   'P 1'
#
loop_
_entity.id
_entity.type
_entity.pdbx_description
1 polymer ?
#
loop_
_entity_poly.entity_id
_entity_poly.type
_entity_poly.pdbx_seq_one_letter_code
_entity_poly.pdbx_strand_id
1 'polypeptide(L)'
;MQRMVDPNNFNELTVFDTMVTAFVFFFRKDNVSVDKADVWNPPGHLCRCDVSFSDSGLVVVIWVRHSKTIQAGERYHTVSAHAVPGSPLCPVAALRRVLAGPGLGPDGPLFCTQDAKVQDSLIQAHGDWASECYKLYCDLDASQRLILPSAMAAGAAAATTAFQARQ
;
A
#
# COMPACT_ATOMS: atom_id res chain seq x y z
N MET A 1 -0.65 -10.85 27.10
CA MET A 1 -1.51 -10.79 25.90
C MET A 1 -0.72 -11.41 24.76
N GLN A 2 -1.22 -12.47 24.14
CA GLN A 2 -0.51 -13.14 23.04
C GLN A 2 -0.60 -12.25 21.80
N ARG A 3 0.54 -11.91 21.21
CA ARG A 3 0.59 -11.11 19.97
C ARG A 3 0.22 -12.04 18.81
N MET A 4 -0.75 -11.65 18.00
CA MET A 4 -1.15 -12.44 16.81
C MET A 4 -0.12 -12.34 15.68
N VAL A 5 0.61 -11.23 15.60
CA VAL A 5 1.71 -11.01 14.65
C VAL A 5 2.98 -11.62 15.23
N ASP A 6 3.62 -12.54 14.51
CA ASP A 6 4.90 -13.13 14.90
C ASP A 6 6.03 -12.09 14.80
N PRO A 7 6.65 -11.68 15.91
CA PRO A 7 7.75 -10.72 15.88
C PRO A 7 9.03 -11.26 15.23
N ASN A 8 9.12 -12.56 14.96
CA ASN A 8 10.27 -13.17 14.28
C ASN A 8 10.05 -13.31 12.78
N ASN A 9 8.82 -13.11 12.29
CA ASN A 9 8.49 -13.16 10.87
C ASN A 9 8.55 -11.76 10.27
N PHE A 10 9.57 -11.49 9.45
CA PHE A 10 9.76 -10.20 8.80
C PHE A 10 8.59 -9.80 7.88
N ASN A 11 7.98 -10.77 7.19
CA ASN A 11 6.88 -10.49 6.27
C ASN A 11 5.64 -10.05 7.03
N GLU A 12 5.28 -10.74 8.11
CA GLU A 12 4.16 -10.36 8.97
C GLU A 12 4.39 -8.99 9.63
N LEU A 13 5.60 -8.74 10.12
CA LEU A 13 5.96 -7.42 10.66
C LEU A 13 5.87 -6.33 9.60
N THR A 14 6.33 -6.59 8.38
CA THR A 14 6.26 -5.61 7.30
C THR A 14 4.81 -5.27 6.98
N VAL A 15 3.94 -6.27 6.81
CA VAL A 15 2.51 -6.05 6.56
C VAL A 15 1.87 -5.24 7.70
N PHE A 16 2.14 -5.61 8.95
CA PHE A 16 1.62 -4.88 10.11
C PHE A 16 2.14 -3.43 10.14
N ASP A 17 3.43 -3.22 9.90
CA ASP A 17 4.06 -1.90 9.92
C ASP A 17 3.61 -1.02 8.75
N THR A 18 3.30 -1.62 7.59
CA THR A 18 2.62 -0.96 6.47
C THR A 18 1.24 -0.46 6.88
N MET A 19 0.44 -1.29 7.57
CA MET A 19 -0.89 -0.90 8.05
C MET A 19 -0.82 0.21 9.10
N VAL A 20 0.12 0.12 10.05
CA VAL A 20 0.36 1.17 11.06
C VAL A 20 0.74 2.48 10.37
N THR A 21 1.65 2.43 9.40
CA THR A 21 2.05 3.63 8.65
C THR A 21 0.87 4.20 7.88
N ALA A 22 0.10 3.36 7.18
CA ALA A 22 -1.06 3.83 6.43
C ALA A 22 -2.11 4.50 7.33
N PHE A 23 -2.36 3.93 8.52
CA PHE A 23 -3.27 4.49 9.50
C PHE A 23 -2.79 5.82 10.08
N VAL A 24 -1.54 5.87 10.58
CA VAL A 24 -0.99 7.06 11.27
C VAL A 24 -0.84 8.24 10.31
N PHE A 25 -0.40 7.98 9.08
CA PHE A 25 -0.15 9.02 8.07
C PHE A 25 -1.33 9.24 7.12
N PHE A 26 -2.45 8.54 7.32
CA PHE A 26 -3.64 8.58 6.46
C PHE A 26 -3.33 8.30 4.98
N PHE A 27 -2.41 7.37 4.73
CA PHE A 27 -2.07 6.98 3.36
C PHE A 27 -3.14 6.05 2.77
N ARG A 28 -3.47 6.28 1.49
CA ARG A 28 -4.24 5.31 0.69
C ARG A 28 -3.37 4.10 0.35
N LYS A 29 -4.03 3.00 -0.05
CA LYS A 29 -3.34 1.77 -0.51
C LYS A 29 -2.23 2.04 -1.54
N ASP A 30 -2.49 2.94 -2.50
CA ASP A 30 -1.55 3.22 -3.61
C ASP A 30 -0.30 3.99 -3.16
N ASN A 31 -0.30 4.57 -1.94
CA ASN A 31 0.89 5.23 -1.42
C ASN A 31 1.87 4.23 -0.80
N VAL A 32 1.36 3.12 -0.25
CA VAL A 32 2.16 2.16 0.54
C VAL A 32 2.36 0.82 -0.15
N SER A 33 1.63 0.53 -1.23
CA SER A 33 1.70 -0.72 -1.98
C SER A 33 1.54 -0.49 -3.47
N VAL A 34 2.18 -1.35 -4.26
CA VAL A 34 1.95 -1.53 -5.69
C VAL A 34 1.48 -2.95 -5.93
N ASP A 35 0.44 -3.11 -6.75
CA ASP A 35 -0.18 -4.42 -7.04
C ASP A 35 0.73 -5.30 -7.91
N LYS A 36 1.57 -4.69 -8.76
CA LYS A 36 2.44 -5.41 -9.68
C LYS A 36 3.83 -4.80 -9.79
N ALA A 37 4.83 -5.65 -10.01
CA ALA A 37 6.22 -5.25 -10.10
C ALA A 37 6.53 -4.38 -11.33
N ASP A 38 5.81 -4.58 -12.44
CA ASP A 38 5.92 -3.79 -13.68
C ASP A 38 5.35 -2.36 -13.52
N VAL A 39 4.53 -2.14 -12.49
CA VAL A 39 3.98 -0.81 -12.14
C VAL A 39 4.92 -0.05 -11.19
N TRP A 40 5.94 -0.71 -10.63
CA TRP A 40 6.89 -0.05 -9.75
C TRP A 40 7.62 1.08 -10.48
N ASN A 41 7.59 2.26 -9.87
CA ASN A 41 8.14 3.49 -10.42
C ASN A 41 8.65 4.37 -9.26
N PRO A 42 9.97 4.45 -8.99
CA PRO A 42 10.50 5.19 -7.85
C PRO A 42 10.06 6.67 -7.77
N PRO A 43 10.01 7.44 -8.88
CA PRO A 43 9.42 8.79 -8.88
C PRO A 43 7.98 8.90 -8.38
N GLY A 44 7.17 7.84 -8.56
CA GLY A 44 5.73 7.85 -8.27
C GLY A 44 5.33 7.15 -6.97
N HIS A 45 6.27 6.50 -6.28
CA HIS A 45 6.00 5.65 -5.12
C HIS A 45 6.96 5.93 -3.96
N LEU A 46 6.54 5.56 -2.74
CA LEU A 46 7.36 5.73 -1.56
C LEU A 46 8.56 4.80 -1.59
N CYS A 47 9.74 5.40 -1.52
CA CYS A 47 11.02 4.70 -1.47
C CYS A 47 11.63 4.77 -0.06
N ARG A 48 12.67 3.99 0.17
CA ARG A 48 13.37 3.99 1.47
C ARG A 48 14.05 5.33 1.76
N CYS A 49 14.53 6.02 0.74
CA CYS A 49 15.13 7.35 0.86
C CYS A 49 14.12 8.47 1.15
N ASP A 50 12.81 8.20 1.06
CA ASP A 50 11.75 9.18 1.43
C ASP A 50 11.54 9.29 2.94
N VAL A 51 12.24 8.50 3.75
CA VAL A 51 12.06 8.48 5.20
C VAL A 51 13.30 9.05 5.89
N SER A 52 13.08 10.01 6.77
CA SER A 52 14.11 10.49 7.69
C SER A 52 13.63 10.49 9.13
N PHE A 53 14.59 10.44 10.04
CA PHE A 53 14.35 10.54 11.48
C PHE A 53 15.01 11.82 11.98
N SER A 54 14.37 12.49 12.94
CA SER A 54 14.99 13.60 13.66
C SER A 54 16.23 13.13 14.42
N ASP A 55 17.12 14.04 14.78
CA ASP A 55 18.32 13.75 15.57
C ASP A 55 17.98 13.10 16.92
N SER A 56 16.86 13.50 17.52
CA SER A 56 16.33 12.88 18.75
C SER A 56 15.80 11.46 18.54
N GLY A 57 15.57 11.05 17.30
CA GLY A 57 14.95 9.78 16.93
C GLY A 57 13.49 9.65 17.34
N LEU A 58 12.85 10.73 17.82
CA LEU A 58 11.47 10.74 18.29
C LEU A 58 10.48 11.18 17.23
N VAL A 59 10.94 11.74 16.11
CA VAL A 59 10.09 12.14 15.00
C VAL A 59 10.56 11.44 13.74
N VAL A 60 9.60 10.95 12.97
CA VAL A 60 9.83 10.45 11.62
C VAL A 60 9.13 11.37 10.63
N VAL A 61 9.79 11.64 9.52
CA VAL A 61 9.30 12.48 8.43
C VAL A 61 9.33 11.66 7.15
N ILE A 62 8.23 11.70 6.39
CA ILE A 62 8.09 11.03 5.10
C ILE A 62 7.81 12.08 4.04
N TRP A 63 8.60 12.04 2.96
CA TRP A 63 8.37 12.86 1.77
C TRP A 63 7.53 12.09 0.76
N VAL A 64 6.29 12.54 0.53
CA VAL A 64 5.39 11.95 -0.44
C VAL A 64 5.57 12.68 -1.76
N ARG A 65 6.16 12.01 -2.76
CA ARG A 65 6.45 12.59 -4.08
C ARG A 65 5.23 12.71 -4.98
N HIS A 66 4.28 11.80 -4.83
CA HIS A 66 3.14 11.69 -5.71
C HIS A 66 1.84 11.42 -4.93
N SER A 67 0.82 12.20 -5.26
CA SER A 67 -0.54 12.04 -4.76
C SER A 67 -1.54 12.36 -5.87
N LYS A 68 -2.80 11.96 -5.69
CA LYS A 68 -3.86 12.26 -6.68
C LYS A 68 -4.02 13.76 -6.95
N THR A 69 -3.66 14.61 -6.01
CA THR A 69 -3.76 16.07 -6.12
C THR A 69 -2.46 16.74 -6.54
N ILE A 70 -1.36 15.98 -6.67
CA ILE A 70 -0.04 16.45 -7.09
C ILE A 70 0.43 15.55 -8.24
N GLN A 71 -0.37 15.48 -9.30
CA GLN A 71 -0.10 14.60 -10.45
C GLN A 71 1.08 15.09 -11.30
N ALA A 72 1.37 16.40 -11.25
CA ALA A 72 2.48 17.02 -11.98
C ALA A 72 3.82 16.99 -11.21
N GLY A 73 3.87 16.42 -9.99
CA GLY A 73 5.11 16.29 -9.22
C GLY A 73 5.75 17.62 -8.79
N GLU A 74 4.99 18.71 -8.80
CA GLU A 74 5.50 20.08 -8.59
C GLU A 74 6.08 20.33 -7.19
N ARG A 75 5.72 19.50 -6.20
CA ARG A 75 6.20 19.61 -4.81
C ARG A 75 6.11 18.27 -4.07
N TYR A 76 6.96 18.10 -3.07
CA TYR A 76 6.83 17.02 -2.09
C TYR A 76 5.80 17.40 -1.02
N HIS A 77 4.91 16.47 -0.68
CA HIS A 77 4.06 16.60 0.49
C HIS A 77 4.72 15.91 1.67
N THR A 78 5.11 16.69 2.67
CA THR A 78 5.79 16.18 3.86
C THR A 78 4.76 15.85 4.93
N VAL A 79 4.82 14.62 5.45
CA VAL A 79 4.06 14.20 6.62
C VAL A 79 5.01 13.77 7.73
N SER A 80 4.62 13.98 8.99
CA SER A 80 5.44 13.63 10.14
C SER A 80 4.60 13.00 11.25
N ALA A 81 5.24 12.16 12.05
CA ALA A 81 4.63 11.57 13.22
C ALA A 81 5.64 11.40 14.35
N HIS A 82 5.14 11.48 15.58
CA HIS A 82 5.93 11.30 16.79
C HIS A 82 5.98 9.84 17.22
N ALA A 83 7.10 9.45 17.84
CA ALA A 83 7.24 8.18 18.52
C ALA A 83 6.23 8.07 19.65
N VAL A 84 5.68 6.87 19.82
CA VAL A 84 4.84 6.49 20.96
C VAL A 84 5.55 5.34 21.66
N PRO A 85 6.46 5.61 22.61
CA PRO A 85 7.28 4.57 23.24
C PRO A 85 6.44 3.45 23.86
N GLY A 86 6.86 2.20 23.66
CA GLY A 86 6.16 1.02 24.19
C GLY A 86 4.88 0.64 23.43
N SER A 87 4.37 1.49 22.53
CA SER A 87 3.19 1.16 21.73
C SER A 87 3.55 0.30 20.52
N PRO A 88 2.79 -0.79 20.23
CA PRO A 88 2.94 -1.53 18.98
C PRO A 88 2.58 -0.69 17.74
N LEU A 89 1.82 0.39 17.92
CA LEU A 89 1.40 1.32 16.87
C LEU A 89 2.38 2.49 16.68
N CYS A 90 3.58 2.41 17.28
CA CYS A 90 4.57 3.48 17.17
C CYS A 90 5.08 3.60 15.73
N PRO A 91 4.85 4.74 15.03
CA PRO A 91 5.22 4.92 13.62
C PRO A 91 6.73 4.93 13.43
N VAL A 92 7.47 5.51 14.36
CA VAL A 92 8.95 5.50 14.35
C VAL A 92 9.48 4.08 14.46
N ALA A 93 8.95 3.27 15.38
CA ALA A 93 9.40 1.90 15.56
C ALA A 93 9.05 1.03 14.35
N ALA A 94 7.86 1.22 13.76
CA ALA A 94 7.41 0.52 12.56
C ALA A 94 8.35 0.81 11.36
N LEU A 95 8.59 2.09 11.05
CA LEU A 95 9.45 2.45 9.93
C LEU A 95 10.91 2.02 10.12
N ARG A 96 11.43 2.07 11.37
CA ARG A 96 12.77 1.54 11.66
C ARG A 96 12.89 0.04 11.40
N ARG A 97 11.86 -0.76 11.75
CA ARG A 97 11.87 -2.21 11.48
C ARG A 97 11.87 -2.49 9.98
N VAL A 98 11.00 -1.81 9.23
CA VAL A 98 10.92 -1.94 7.78
C VAL A 98 12.23 -1.54 7.10
N LEU A 99 12.86 -0.45 7.55
CA LEU A 99 14.15 0.04 7.04
C LEU A 99 15.37 -0.79 7.50
N ALA A 100 15.24 -1.58 8.57
CA ALA A 100 16.23 -2.57 8.97
C ALA A 100 16.10 -3.90 8.22
N GLY A 101 14.96 -4.11 7.54
CA GLY A 101 14.72 -5.24 6.66
C GLY A 101 15.71 -5.32 5.50
N PRO A 102 15.84 -6.50 4.87
CA PRO A 102 16.88 -6.77 3.89
C PRO A 102 16.83 -5.87 2.66
N GLY A 103 18.01 -5.40 2.28
CA GLY A 103 18.53 -5.59 0.93
C GLY A 103 17.94 -4.76 -0.21
N LEU A 104 17.31 -3.62 0.09
CA LEU A 104 16.90 -2.67 -0.94
C LEU A 104 17.71 -1.38 -0.86
N GLY A 105 18.15 -0.89 -2.02
CA GLY A 105 18.80 0.41 -2.14
C GLY A 105 17.87 1.57 -1.74
N PRO A 106 18.41 2.80 -1.68
CA PRO A 106 17.64 4.00 -1.29
C PRO A 106 16.36 4.19 -2.13
N ASP A 107 16.42 3.89 -3.43
CA ASP A 107 15.30 4.04 -4.36
C ASP A 107 14.42 2.78 -4.48
N GLY A 108 14.66 1.78 -3.63
CA GLY A 108 13.78 0.61 -3.52
C GLY A 108 12.48 0.94 -2.78
N PRO A 109 11.44 0.11 -2.95
CA PRO A 109 10.18 0.29 -2.24
C PRO A 109 10.38 0.39 -0.74
N LEU A 110 9.66 1.32 -0.11
CA LEU A 110 9.69 1.47 1.33
C LEU A 110 9.23 0.17 2.02
N PHE A 111 8.14 -0.44 1.54
CA PHE A 111 7.60 -1.69 2.06
C PHE A 111 7.80 -2.82 1.05
N CYS A 112 8.44 -3.91 1.48
CA CYS A 112 8.63 -5.11 0.67
C CYS A 112 8.70 -6.35 1.57
N THR A 113 8.07 -7.44 1.16
CA THR A 113 8.29 -8.75 1.80
C THR A 113 9.57 -9.39 1.26
N GLN A 114 10.22 -10.23 2.07
CA GLN A 114 11.39 -11.02 1.67
C GLN A 114 11.07 -12.01 0.56
N ASP A 115 9.87 -12.59 0.60
CA ASP A 115 9.36 -13.51 -0.40
C ASP A 115 8.16 -12.84 -1.10
N ALA A 116 8.34 -12.43 -2.35
CA ALA A 116 7.24 -11.94 -3.18
C ALA A 116 6.22 -13.06 -3.53
N LYS A 117 6.53 -14.31 -3.18
CA LYS A 117 5.58 -15.42 -3.21
C LYS A 117 4.82 -15.42 -1.89
N VAL A 118 3.78 -14.60 -1.79
CA VAL A 118 2.81 -14.74 -0.70
C VAL A 118 2.32 -16.18 -0.76
N GLN A 119 2.61 -16.96 0.27
CA GLN A 119 2.10 -18.33 0.34
C GLN A 119 0.57 -18.27 0.42
N ASP A 120 -0.12 -19.15 -0.29
CA ASP A 120 -1.59 -19.20 -0.31
C ASP A 120 -2.21 -19.24 1.10
N SER A 121 -1.49 -19.84 2.05
CA SER A 121 -1.85 -19.88 3.48
C SER A 121 -1.88 -18.49 4.14
N LEU A 122 -1.01 -17.57 3.76
CA LEU A 122 -0.99 -16.19 4.25
C LEU A 122 -2.12 -15.35 3.64
N ILE A 123 -2.46 -15.60 2.37
CA ILE A 123 -3.66 -15.01 1.75
C ILE A 123 -4.88 -15.44 2.58
N GLN A 124 -5.03 -16.74 2.84
CA GLN A 124 -6.11 -17.32 3.63
C GLN A 124 -6.17 -16.85 5.08
N ALA A 125 -5.03 -16.58 5.72
CA ALA A 125 -4.98 -16.11 7.11
C ALA A 125 -5.40 -14.63 7.28
N HIS A 126 -5.25 -13.80 6.24
CA HIS A 126 -5.44 -12.35 6.31
C HIS A 126 -6.77 -11.83 5.75
N GLY A 127 -7.60 -12.69 5.17
CA GLY A 127 -8.98 -12.34 4.80
C GLY A 127 -9.99 -13.26 5.47
N ASP A 128 -11.24 -12.84 5.53
CA ASP A 128 -12.34 -13.73 5.90
C ASP A 128 -12.72 -14.55 4.66
N TRP A 129 -12.06 -15.70 4.48
CA TRP A 129 -12.12 -16.53 3.27
C TRP A 129 -13.04 -17.75 3.39
N ALA A 130 -14.03 -17.74 4.30
CA ALA A 130 -14.97 -18.85 4.41
C ALA A 130 -15.64 -19.24 3.07
N SER A 131 -15.62 -18.36 2.07
CA SER A 131 -16.20 -18.57 0.74
C SER A 131 -15.22 -18.96 -0.38
N GLU A 132 -13.90 -19.04 -0.14
CA GLU A 132 -12.88 -19.34 -1.17
C GLU A 132 -13.01 -18.49 -2.47
N CYS A 133 -13.59 -17.29 -2.36
CA CYS A 133 -14.09 -16.52 -3.50
C CYS A 133 -13.02 -16.06 -4.51
N TYR A 134 -11.74 -15.98 -4.12
CA TYR A 134 -10.65 -15.67 -5.06
C TYR A 134 -10.43 -16.77 -6.10
N LYS A 135 -10.68 -18.04 -5.77
CA LYS A 135 -10.54 -19.15 -6.72
C LYS A 135 -11.52 -18.98 -7.87
N LEU A 136 -12.76 -18.63 -7.55
CA LEU A 136 -13.78 -18.30 -8.56
C LEU A 136 -13.34 -17.15 -9.46
N TYR A 137 -12.70 -16.10 -8.92
CA TYR A 137 -12.18 -14.99 -9.73
C TYR A 137 -11.04 -15.39 -10.67
N CYS A 138 -10.13 -16.25 -10.19
CA CYS A 138 -9.04 -16.81 -10.99
C CYS A 138 -9.55 -17.74 -12.10
N ASP A 139 -10.68 -18.43 -11.87
CA ASP A 139 -11.30 -19.36 -12.82
C ASP A 139 -12.22 -18.70 -13.84
N LEU A 140 -12.55 -17.39 -13.68
CA LEU A 140 -13.36 -16.68 -14.68
C LEU A 140 -12.65 -16.60 -16.02
N ASP A 141 -13.37 -16.94 -17.09
CA ASP A 141 -12.87 -16.75 -18.45
C ASP A 141 -12.85 -15.27 -18.84
N ALA A 142 -12.12 -14.94 -19.90
CA ALA A 142 -11.97 -13.56 -20.35
C ALA A 142 -13.32 -12.89 -20.72
N SER A 143 -14.29 -13.66 -21.20
CA SER A 143 -15.62 -13.12 -21.57
C SER A 143 -16.42 -12.73 -20.32
N GLN A 144 -16.33 -13.52 -19.25
CA GLN A 144 -16.97 -13.23 -17.98
C GLN A 144 -16.36 -12.02 -17.27
N ARG A 145 -15.04 -11.86 -17.36
CA ARG A 145 -14.33 -10.68 -16.81
C ARG A 145 -14.71 -9.37 -17.50
N LEU A 146 -15.19 -9.43 -18.75
CA LEU A 146 -15.56 -8.25 -19.53
C LEU A 146 -16.98 -7.74 -19.28
N ILE A 147 -17.86 -8.54 -18.65
CA ILE A 147 -19.27 -8.18 -18.44
C ILE A 147 -19.41 -6.84 -17.71
N LEU A 148 -18.70 -6.69 -16.58
CA LEU A 148 -18.79 -5.47 -15.76
C LEU A 148 -18.16 -4.25 -16.46
N PRO A 149 -16.92 -4.32 -16.99
CA PRO A 149 -16.36 -3.24 -17.80
C PRO A 149 -17.25 -2.79 -18.96
N SER A 150 -17.85 -3.74 -19.69
CA SER A 150 -18.76 -3.44 -20.81
C SER A 150 -20.03 -2.72 -20.35
N ALA A 151 -20.62 -3.15 -19.23
CA ALA A 151 -21.79 -2.47 -18.66
C ALA A 151 -21.47 -1.05 -18.18
N MET A 152 -20.30 -0.85 -17.57
CA MET A 152 -19.84 0.48 -17.15
C MET A 152 -19.57 1.40 -18.34
N ALA A 153 -18.98 0.88 -19.41
CA ALA A 153 -18.74 1.63 -20.65
C ALA A 153 -20.06 2.06 -21.32
N ALA A 154 -21.04 1.15 -21.39
CA ALA A 154 -22.36 1.46 -21.91
C ALA A 154 -23.08 2.53 -21.07
N GLY A 155 -22.99 2.44 -19.74
CA GLY A 155 -23.55 3.45 -18.83
C GLY A 155 -22.89 4.83 -18.99
N ALA A 156 -21.56 4.87 -19.15
CA ALA A 156 -20.84 6.12 -19.37
C ALA A 156 -21.21 6.79 -20.71
N ALA A 157 -21.39 6.00 -21.77
CA ALA A 157 -21.86 6.50 -23.06
C ALA A 157 -23.27 7.10 -22.96
N ALA A 158 -24.20 6.39 -22.30
CA ALA A 158 -25.56 6.87 -22.10
C ALA A 158 -25.61 8.17 -21.27
N ALA A 159 -24.79 8.27 -20.22
CA ALA A 159 -24.68 9.50 -19.42
C ALA A 159 -24.15 10.68 -20.24
N THR A 160 -23.20 10.44 -21.14
CA THR A 160 -22.63 11.46 -22.04
C THR A 160 -23.70 11.98 -23.02
N THR A 161 -24.48 11.08 -23.62
CA THR A 161 -25.59 11.45 -24.52
C THR A 161 -26.67 12.24 -23.78
N ALA A 162 -27.03 11.83 -22.56
CA ALA A 162 -28.02 12.54 -21.74
C ALA A 162 -27.56 13.94 -21.31
N PHE A 163 -26.24 14.14 -21.11
CA PHE A 163 -25.66 15.45 -20.82
C PHE A 163 -25.70 16.38 -22.05
N GLN A 164 -25.36 15.87 -23.24
CA GLN A 164 -25.40 16.63 -24.48
C GLN A 164 -26.82 17.05 -24.88
N ALA A 165 -27.84 16.23 -24.59
CA ALA A 165 -29.24 16.55 -24.87
C ALA A 165 -29.85 17.62 -23.92
N ARG A 166 -29.11 18.06 -22.90
CA ARG A 166 -29.53 19.10 -21.94
C ARG A 166 -28.92 20.48 -22.21
N GLN A 167 -28.04 20.61 -23.21
CA GLN A 167 -27.49 21.88 -23.69
C GLN A 167 -28.26 22.36 -24.91
#